data_AF-A0A5Y4BTX5-F1
#
_entry.id   AF-A0A5Y4BTX5-F1
#
_cell.length_a   1.000
_cell.length_b   1.000
_cell.length_c   1.000
_cell.angle_alpha   90.00
_cell.angle_beta   90.00
_cell.angle_gamma   90.00
#
_symmetry.space_group_name_H-M   'P 1'
#
loop_
_entity.id
_entity.type
_entity.pdbx_description
1 polymer ?
#
loop_
_entity_poly.entity_id
_entity_poly.type
_entity_poly.pdbx_seq_one_letter_code
_entity_poly.pdbx_strand_id
1 'polypeptide(L)' 'FYTAKVGSKVVKASDGTLDVAATAAACNNATSNTLVFTSI' A
#
# COMPACT_ATOMS: atom_id res chain seq x y z
N PHE A 1 8.78 -12.48 3.07
CA PHE A 1 8.82 -11.02 2.83
C PHE A 1 7.48 -10.59 2.24
N TYR A 2 7.10 -9.32 2.15
CA TYR A 2 5.79 -8.97 1.56
C TYR A 2 5.77 -7.61 0.88
N THR A 3 5.01 -7.53 -0.22
CA THR A 3 4.63 -6.26 -0.87
C THR A 3 3.25 -5.81 -0.41
N ALA A 4 3.04 -4.51 -0.29
CA ALA A 4 1.73 -3.93 -0.01
C ALA A 4 1.31 -2.93 -1.09
N LYS A 5 0.02 -2.95 -1.44
CA LYS A 5 -0.60 -2.02 -2.39
C LYS A 5 -1.87 -1.40 -1.83
N VAL A 6 -2.10 -0.12 -2.15
CA VAL A 6 -3.40 0.55 -2.02
C VAL A 6 -3.97 0.73 -3.42
N GLY A 7 -5.08 0.06 -3.71
CA GLY A 7 -5.57 -0.06 -5.08
C GLY A 7 -4.49 -0.61 -6.01
N SER A 8 -4.04 0.19 -6.98
CA SER A 8 -2.98 -0.17 -7.93
C SER A 8 -1.58 0.36 -7.56
N LYS A 9 -1.45 1.15 -6.49
CA LYS A 9 -0.18 1.78 -6.08
C LYS A 9 0.56 0.91 -5.08
N VAL A 10 1.85 0.67 -5.31
CA VAL A 10 2.72 0.02 -4.32
C VAL A 10 3.08 1.03 -3.24
N VAL A 11 2.87 0.65 -1.99
CA VAL A 11 3.14 1.48 -0.79
C VAL A 11 4.19 0.83 0.12
N LYS A 12 4.61 -0.39 -0.22
CA LYS A 12 5.70 -1.11 0.43
C LYS A 12 6.34 -2.10 -0.54
N ALA A 13 7.66 -2.05 -0.66
CA ALA A 13 8.45 -3.08 -1.33
C ALA A 13 8.62 -4.34 -0.45
N SER A 14 9.02 -5.46 -1.04
CA SER A 14 9.10 -6.80 -0.40
C SER A 14 9.76 -6.78 1.00
N ASP A 15 10.81 -5.97 1.14
CA ASP A 15 11.73 -5.86 2.25
C ASP A 15 11.72 -4.51 2.97
N GLY A 16 11.00 -3.50 2.45
CA GLY A 16 10.92 -2.17 3.05
C GLY A 16 9.86 -2.01 4.14
N THR A 17 9.84 -0.88 4.84
CA THR A 17 8.73 -0.49 5.75
C THR A 17 7.57 0.11 4.95
N LEU A 18 6.35 0.04 5.47
CA LEU A 18 5.19 0.70 4.86
C LEU A 18 5.41 2.23 4.81
N ASP A 19 5.32 2.80 3.61
CA ASP A 19 5.46 4.24 3.42
C ASP A 19 4.10 4.93 3.67
N VAL A 20 4.03 5.70 4.76
CA VAL A 20 2.82 6.41 5.18
C VAL A 20 2.42 7.50 4.18
N ALA A 21 3.39 8.22 3.61
CA ALA A 21 3.12 9.30 2.66
C ALA A 21 2.61 8.73 1.33
N ALA A 22 3.24 7.67 0.82
CA ALA A 22 2.77 6.96 -0.36
C ALA A 22 1.39 6.33 -0.14
N THR A 23 1.14 5.78 1.05
CA THR A 23 -0.17 5.22 1.44
C THR A 23 -1.25 6.29 1.43
N ALA A 24 -1.01 7.43 2.09
CA ALA A 24 -1.96 8.53 2.14
C ALA A 24 -2.24 9.11 0.74
N ALA A 25 -1.22 9.28 -0.08
CA ALA A 25 -1.37 9.76 -1.46
C ALA A 25 -2.10 8.77 -2.39
N ALA A 26 -2.02 7.47 -2.09
CA ALA A 26 -2.71 6.43 -2.85
C ALA A 26 -4.20 6.30 -2.46
N CYS A 27 -4.59 6.74 -1.27
CA CYS A 27 -5.99 6.79 -0.84
C CYS A 27 -6.72 7.95 -1.57
N ASN A 28 -7.78 7.66 -2.32
CA ASN A 28 -8.42 8.67 -3.21
C ASN A 28 -9.53 9.53 -2.56
N ASN A 29 -9.52 9.71 -1.24
CA ASN A 29 -10.63 10.30 -0.47
C ASN A 29 -11.97 9.51 -0.54
N ALA A 30 -11.99 8.28 -1.07
CA ALA A 30 -13.10 7.38 -0.84
C ALA A 30 -13.24 7.04 0.65
N THR A 31 -14.48 6.87 1.11
CA THR A 31 -14.85 6.41 2.45
C THR A 31 -14.30 5.02 2.79
N SER A 32 -13.75 4.29 1.81
CA SER A 32 -13.06 3.03 1.99
C SER A 32 -11.91 2.88 0.99
N ASN A 33 -10.80 2.31 1.43
CA ASN A 33 -9.65 1.95 0.60
C ASN A 33 -9.28 0.49 0.89
N THR A 34 -8.90 -0.25 -0.15
CA THR A 34 -8.46 -1.65 -0.01
C THR A 34 -6.93 -1.71 0.01
N LEU A 35 -6.39 -2.29 1.08
CA LEU A 35 -4.98 -2.62 1.20
C LEU A 35 -4.79 -4.12 0.93
N VAL A 36 -3.94 -4.43 -0.04
CA VAL A 36 -3.60 -5.82 -0.39
C VAL A 36 -2.17 -6.11 0.01
N PHE A 37 -2.00 -7.15 0.83
CA PHE A 37 -0.71 -7.69 1.22
C PHE A 37 -0.44 -8.97 0.44
N THR A 38 0.71 -9.04 -0.22
CA THR A 38 1.15 -10.23 -0.95
C THR A 38 2.46 -10.70 -0.35
N SER A 39 2.42 -11.85 0.30
CA SER A 39 3.62 -12.55 0.77
C SER A 39 4.44 -13.05 -0.42
N ILE A 40 5.75 -12.97 -0.26
CA ILE A 40 6.78 -13.41 -1.22
C ILE A 40 7.67 -14.40 -0.49
#